data_AF-A0A644STQ2-F1
#
_entry.id   AF-A0A644STQ2-F1
#
_cell.length_a   1.000
_cell.length_b   1.000
_cell.length_c   1.000
_cell.angle_alpha   90.00
_cell.angle_beta   90.00
_cell.angle_gamma   90.00
#
_symmetry.space_group_name_H-M   'P 1'
#
loop_
_entity.id
_entity.type
_entity.pdbx_description
1 polymer ?
#
loop_
_entity_poly.entity_id
_entity_poly.type
_entity_poly.pdbx_seq_one_letter_code
_entity_poly.pdbx_strand_id
1 'polypeptide(L)'
;MIKRSQDQTEVHDKIIYKAETTTGWSVVVMPDGILIDNYHHGYTHIHPNPYKHKIKERINENTQQTIFMIVYKHIEENEEINLKTLIKELKK
;
A
#
# COMPACT_ATOMS: atom_id res chain seq x y z
N MET A 1 -9.98 16.41 17.37
CA MET A 1 -10.89 15.55 16.58
C MET A 1 -10.01 14.73 15.64
N ILE A 2 -9.81 13.43 15.89
CA ILE A 2 -8.98 12.59 15.02
C ILE A 2 -9.85 12.23 13.81
N LYS A 3 -9.62 12.88 12.66
CA LYS A 3 -10.21 12.44 11.40
C LYS A 3 -9.51 11.12 11.03
N ARG A 4 -10.19 10.00 11.28
CA ARG A 4 -9.86 8.71 10.67
C ARG A 4 -10.75 8.60 9.45
N SER A 5 -10.19 8.80 8.27
CA SER A 5 -10.86 8.45 7.01
C SER A 5 -10.39 7.05 6.63
N GLN A 6 -11.34 6.21 6.27
CA GLN A 6 -11.06 4.91 5.67
C GLN A 6 -11.91 4.79 4.42
N ASP A 7 -11.23 4.56 3.29
CA ASP A 7 -11.85 4.30 2.00
C ASP A 7 -11.43 2.91 1.54
N GLN A 8 -12.30 2.26 0.77
CA GLN A 8 -11.97 0.99 0.12
C GLN A 8 -12.35 1.02 -1.35
N THR A 9 -11.62 0.26 -2.16
CA THR A 9 -11.90 0.06 -3.57
C THR A 9 -11.67 -1.40 -3.91
N GLU A 10 -12.64 -2.00 -4.57
CA GLU A 10 -12.56 -3.37 -5.09
C GLU A 10 -11.99 -3.32 -6.50
N VAL A 11 -11.06 -4.20 -6.80
CA VAL A 11 -10.49 -4.39 -8.14
C VAL A 11 -10.18 -5.87 -8.32
N HIS A 12 -10.85 -6.50 -9.29
CA HIS A 12 -10.82 -7.96 -9.48
C HIS A 12 -11.18 -8.74 -8.21
N ASP A 13 -10.32 -9.67 -7.77
CA ASP A 13 -10.48 -10.45 -6.53
C ASP A 13 -9.87 -9.76 -5.29
N LYS A 14 -9.42 -8.50 -5.43
CA LYS A 14 -8.72 -7.76 -4.38
C LYS A 14 -9.52 -6.60 -3.83
N ILE A 15 -9.22 -6.23 -2.59
CA ILE A 15 -9.71 -5.02 -1.94
C ILE A 15 -8.52 -4.17 -1.51
N ILE A 16 -8.49 -2.93 -1.96
CA ILE A 16 -7.49 -1.93 -1.56
C ILE A 16 -8.12 -1.00 -0.53
N TYR A 17 -7.57 -0.99 0.67
CA TYR A 17 -7.96 -0.08 1.75
C TYR A 17 -6.99 1.08 1.83
N LYS A 18 -7.52 2.30 1.98
CA LYS A 18 -6.78 3.50 2.36
C LYS A 18 -7.20 3.90 3.76
N ALA A 19 -6.24 4.21 4.62
CA ALA A 19 -6.53 4.83 5.92
C ALA A 19 -5.58 5.98 6.18
N GLU A 20 -6.08 7.10 6.69
CA GLU A 20 -5.27 8.26 7.06
C GLU A 20 -5.55 8.66 8.51
N THR A 21 -4.51 9.08 9.21
CA THR A 21 -4.54 9.55 10.60
C THR A 21 -3.73 10.83 10.73
N THR A 22 -3.74 11.43 11.92
CA THR A 22 -2.93 12.62 12.22
C THR A 22 -1.41 12.37 12.16
N THR A 23 -0.97 11.11 12.17
CA THR A 23 0.46 10.73 12.29
C THR A 23 0.98 9.96 11.08
N GLY A 24 0.18 9.79 10.03
CA GLY A 24 0.55 9.02 8.83
C GLY A 24 -0.64 8.38 8.15
N TRP A 25 -0.35 7.56 7.16
CA TRP A 25 -1.36 6.90 6.32
C TRP A 25 -0.91 5.48 5.95
N SER A 26 -1.85 4.66 5.49
CA SER A 26 -1.58 3.32 4.94
C SER A 26 -2.42 3.00 3.71
N VAL A 27 -1.89 2.09 2.89
CA VAL A 27 -2.57 1.37 1.82
C VAL A 27 -2.43 -0.13 2.10
N VAL A 28 -3.53 -0.87 2.14
CA VAL A 28 -3.54 -2.31 2.42
C VAL A 28 -4.23 -3.06 1.28
N VAL A 29 -3.61 -4.13 0.79
CA VAL A 29 -4.19 -5.01 -0.23
C VAL A 29 -4.62 -6.32 0.41
N MET A 30 -5.90 -6.65 0.31
CA MET A 30 -6.48 -7.92 0.77
C MET A 30 -6.92 -8.77 -0.43
N PRO A 31 -6.86 -10.12 -0.33
CA PRO A 31 -6.45 -10.90 0.84
C PRO A 31 -4.93 -11.07 1.00
N ASP A 32 -4.13 -10.53 0.09
CA ASP A 32 -2.67 -10.77 0.03
C ASP A 32 -1.90 -10.22 1.27
N GLY A 33 -2.53 -9.33 2.03
CA GLY A 33 -1.99 -8.81 3.30
C GLY A 33 -0.79 -7.88 3.12
N ILE A 34 -0.68 -7.24 1.96
CA ILE A 34 0.41 -6.31 1.67
C ILE A 34 0.06 -4.95 2.26
N LEU A 35 0.96 -4.40 3.06
CA LEU A 35 0.80 -3.11 3.72
C LEU A 35 1.86 -2.14 3.20
N ILE A 36 1.44 -0.95 2.77
CA ILE A 36 2.32 0.15 2.44
C ILE A 36 1.96 1.30 3.37
N ASP A 37 2.91 1.80 4.15
CA ASP A 37 2.66 2.87 5.08
C ASP A 37 3.88 3.79 5.26
N ASN A 38 3.66 4.88 5.97
CA ASN A 38 4.72 5.75 6.46
C ASN A 38 4.66 5.96 7.99
N TYR A 39 3.97 5.06 8.70
CA TYR A 39 3.84 5.16 10.15
C TYR A 39 5.22 4.97 10.82
N HIS A 40 5.45 5.70 11.91
CA HIS A 40 6.57 5.51 12.86
C HIS A 40 8.01 5.69 12.35
N HIS A 41 8.24 5.76 11.03
CA HIS A 41 9.59 5.71 10.47
C HIS A 41 10.00 6.96 9.69
N GLY A 42 9.08 7.91 9.46
CA GLY A 42 9.37 9.14 8.72
C GLY A 42 9.71 8.93 7.24
N TYR A 43 9.56 7.69 6.74
CA TYR A 43 9.71 7.33 5.34
C TYR A 43 8.67 6.27 4.97
N THR A 44 8.31 6.26 3.70
CA THR A 44 7.34 5.30 3.17
C THR A 44 8.00 3.97 2.85
N HIS A 45 7.31 2.88 3.18
CA HIS A 45 7.79 1.52 2.96
C HIS A 45 6.66 0.54 2.72
N ILE A 46 7.00 -0.58 2.09
CA ILE A 46 6.12 -1.72 1.87
C ILE A 46 6.53 -2.89 2.75
N HIS A 47 5.55 -3.53 3.36
CA HIS A 47 5.61 -4.84 4.00
C HIS A 47 5.06 -5.88 3.01
N PRO A 48 5.94 -6.57 2.26
CA PRO A 48 5.49 -7.49 1.20
C PRO A 48 5.00 -8.83 1.73
N ASN A 49 5.15 -9.11 3.04
CA ASN A 49 4.77 -10.38 3.64
C ASN A 49 3.98 -10.16 4.94
N PRO A 50 2.68 -10.50 4.97
CA PRO A 50 1.84 -10.33 6.17
C PRO A 50 2.31 -11.17 7.37
N TYR A 51 2.95 -12.32 7.13
CA TYR A 51 3.47 -13.18 8.19
C TYR A 51 4.83 -12.74 8.73
N LYS A 52 5.48 -11.76 8.08
CA LYS A 52 6.82 -11.28 8.42
C LYS A 52 6.91 -9.75 8.34
N HIS A 53 6.08 -9.05 9.12
CA HIS A 53 6.03 -7.58 9.18
C HIS A 53 7.39 -6.87 9.43
N LYS A 54 8.39 -7.54 10.02
CA LYS A 54 9.73 -6.97 10.18
C LYS A 54 10.47 -6.79 8.85
N ILE A 55 10.08 -7.54 7.82
CA ILE A 55 10.59 -7.38 6.46
C ILE A 55 9.86 -6.19 5.85
N LYS A 56 10.60 -5.13 5.58
CA LYS A 56 10.11 -3.94 4.91
C LYS A 56 11.12 -3.41 3.90
N GLU A 57 10.61 -2.87 2.81
CA GLU A 57 11.41 -2.22 1.79
C GLU A 57 11.02 -0.76 1.68
N ARG A 58 12.00 0.14 1.76
CA ARG A 58 11.78 1.56 1.53
C ARG A 58 11.37 1.79 0.07
N ILE A 59 10.39 2.67 -0.14
CA ILE A 59 9.96 3.12 -1.46
C ILE A 59 10.19 4.63 -1.61
N ASN A 60 10.14 5.12 -2.85
CA ASN A 60 10.45 6.53 -3.15
C ASN A 60 9.19 7.40 -3.09
N GLU A 61 8.05 6.85 -3.53
CA GLU A 61 6.77 7.54 -3.45
C GLU A 61 6.32 7.73 -2.00
N ASN A 62 5.76 8.90 -1.66
CA ASN A 62 5.40 9.27 -0.29
C ASN A 62 3.95 9.74 -0.11
N THR A 63 3.17 9.79 -1.19
CA THR A 63 1.78 10.21 -1.12
C THR A 63 0.85 9.00 -1.19
N GLN A 64 -0.09 8.90 -0.23
CA GLN A 64 -1.05 7.80 -0.16
C GLN A 64 -1.81 7.61 -1.47
N GLN A 65 -2.26 8.73 -2.07
CA GLN A 65 -3.08 8.70 -3.27
C GLN A 65 -2.29 8.19 -4.48
N THR A 66 -1.03 8.61 -4.67
CA THR A 66 -0.20 8.10 -5.78
C THR A 66 0.09 6.62 -5.60
N ILE A 67 0.38 6.18 -4.38
CA ILE A 67 0.60 4.76 -4.08
C ILE A 67 -0.65 3.93 -4.33
N PHE A 68 -1.79 4.42 -3.89
CA PHE A 68 -3.08 3.80 -4.19
C PHE A 68 -3.27 3.66 -5.71
N MET A 69 -3.00 4.70 -6.49
CA MET A 69 -3.15 4.64 -7.95
C MET A 69 -2.17 3.66 -8.59
N ILE A 70 -0.92 3.60 -8.11
CA ILE A 70 0.07 2.61 -8.58
C ILE A 70 -0.42 1.19 -8.28
N VAL A 71 -0.85 0.92 -7.05
CA VAL A 71 -1.35 -0.38 -6.62
C VAL A 71 -2.61 -0.77 -7.38
N TYR A 72 -3.57 0.15 -7.53
CA TYR A 72 -4.79 -0.07 -8.29
C TYR A 72 -4.47 -0.43 -9.74
N LYS A 73 -3.65 0.37 -10.41
CA LYS A 73 -3.25 0.14 -11.80
C LYS A 73 -2.50 -1.19 -11.96
N HIS A 74 -1.63 -1.52 -11.01
CA HIS A 74 -0.91 -2.80 -11.02
C HIS A 74 -1.88 -3.98 -11.00
N ILE A 75 -2.85 -3.98 -10.08
CA ILE A 75 -3.83 -5.06 -9.99
C ILE A 75 -4.74 -5.06 -11.23
N GLU A 76 -5.18 -3.88 -11.69
CA GLU A 76 -6.02 -3.74 -12.88
C GLU A 76 -5.35 -4.34 -14.13
N GLU A 77 -4.06 -4.11 -14.33
CA GLU A 77 -3.29 -4.58 -15.50
C GLU A 77 -2.83 -6.05 -15.41
N ASN A 78 -2.59 -6.57 -14.21
CA ASN A 78 -2.00 -7.90 -14.02
C ASN A 78 -2.99 -8.95 -13.48
N GLU A 79 -4.17 -8.55 -13.01
CA GLU A 79 -5.18 -9.39 -12.31
C GLU A 79 -4.69 -10.05 -11.01
N GLU A 80 -3.39 -9.95 -10.69
CA GLU A 80 -2.75 -10.44 -9.47
C GLU A 80 -1.69 -9.43 -8.98
N ILE A 81 -1.23 -9.60 -7.73
CA ILE A 81 -0.07 -8.83 -7.23
C ILE A 81 1.22 -9.55 -7.58
N ASN A 82 1.95 -9.04 -8.57
CA ASN A 82 3.35 -9.38 -8.76
C ASN A 82 4.23 -8.47 -7.88
N LEU A 83 4.52 -8.93 -6.66
CA LEU A 83 5.29 -8.17 -5.66
C LEU A 83 6.59 -7.56 -6.20
N LYS A 84 7.35 -8.29 -7.02
CA LYS A 84 8.62 -7.79 -7.56
C LYS A 84 8.41 -6.63 -8.53
N THR A 85 7.37 -6.71 -9.35
CA THR A 85 7.01 -5.66 -10.30
C THR A 85 6.42 -4.45 -9.56
N LEU A 86 5.51 -4.68 -8.62
CA LEU A 86 4.93 -3.62 -7.78
C LEU A 86 6.00 -2.83 -7.02
N ILE A 87 6.97 -3.51 -6.39
CA ILE A 87 8.08 -2.84 -5.68
C ILE A 87 8.90 -1.97 -6.63
N LYS A 88 9.12 -2.41 -7.88
CA LYS A 88 9.82 -1.59 -8.88
C LYS A 88 9.02 -0.35 -9.25
N GLU A 89 7.71 -0.48 -9.42
CA GLU A 89 6.81 0.64 -9.74
C GLU A 89 6.79 1.68 -8.62
N LEU A 90 6.77 1.25 -7.36
CA LEU A 90 6.81 2.12 -6.18
C LEU A 90 8.17 2.80 -5.95
N LYS A 91 9.24 2.31 -6.60
CA LYS A 91 10.61 2.83 -6.52
C LYS A 91 11.02 3.67 -7.75
N LYS A 92 10.18 3.77 -8.78
CA LYS A 92 10.43 4.69 -9.90
C LYS A 92 10.41 6.14 -9.42
#